data_AF-U9UNH6-F1
#
_entry.id   AF-U9UNH6-F1
#
_cell.length_a   1.000
_cell.length_b   1.000
_cell.length_c   1.000
_cell.angle_alpha   90.00
_cell.angle_beta   90.00
_cell.angle_gamma   90.00
#
_symmetry.space_group_name_H-M   'P 1'
#
loop_
_entity.id
_entity.type
_entity.pdbx_description
1 polymer ?
#
loop_
_entity_poly.entity_id
_entity_poly.type
_entity_poly.pdbx_seq_one_letter_code
_entity_poly.pdbx_strand_id
1 'polypeptide(L)'
;VKELDIENLIISHIQVNQAPKQRRRTYRAHGRINPYMSSPCHIEIIVTEEAAQVKRESDNTKVQRRLNSRQLARKRLTASSQAQAQAQAQTQA
;
A
#
# COMPACT_ATOMS: atom_id res chain seq x y z
N VAL A 1 32.65 -6.75 0.79
CA VAL A 1 31.66 -5.77 1.30
C VAL A 1 30.53 -5.73 0.29
N LYS A 2 29.26 -5.64 0.70
CA LYS A 2 28.17 -5.52 -0.30
C LYS A 2 28.37 -4.17 -1.03
N GLU A 3 28.48 -4.22 -2.35
CA GLU A 3 28.65 -3.03 -3.20
C GLU A 3 27.26 -2.39 -3.40
N LEU A 4 26.86 -1.55 -2.46
CA LEU A 4 25.63 -0.75 -2.52
C LEU A 4 26.01 0.72 -2.68
N ASP A 5 25.26 1.46 -3.47
CA ASP A 5 25.48 2.89 -3.66
C ASP A 5 24.89 3.69 -2.49
N ILE A 6 25.76 4.28 -1.67
CA ILE A 6 25.41 4.94 -0.40
C ILE A 6 24.47 6.14 -0.63
N GLU A 7 24.61 6.84 -1.75
CA GLU A 7 23.82 8.03 -2.07
C GLU A 7 22.36 7.69 -2.45
N ASN A 8 22.12 6.48 -2.97
CA ASN A 8 20.82 6.02 -3.46
C ASN A 8 20.07 5.10 -2.48
N LEU A 9 20.55 5.00 -1.24
CA LEU A 9 19.94 4.19 -0.20
C LEU A 9 18.72 4.88 0.40
N ILE A 10 17.60 4.15 0.42
CA ILE A 10 16.37 4.56 1.09
C ILE A 10 16.02 3.59 2.21
N ILE A 11 15.47 4.12 3.30
CA ILE A 11 14.93 3.29 4.39
C ILE A 11 13.57 2.75 3.94
N SER A 12 13.49 1.45 3.66
CA SER A 12 12.24 0.82 3.22
C SER A 12 11.35 0.39 4.38
N HIS A 13 11.96 -0.01 5.50
CA HIS A 13 11.23 -0.49 6.65
C HIS A 13 12.00 -0.26 7.95
N ILE A 14 11.30 0.23 8.96
CA ILE A 14 11.76 0.29 10.35
C ILE A 14 10.74 -0.43 11.21
N GLN A 15 11.21 -1.38 12.02
CA GLN A 15 10.40 -2.05 13.03
C GLN A 15 11.08 -1.94 14.39
N VAL A 16 10.28 -1.59 15.41
CA VAL A 16 10.75 -1.50 16.79
C VAL A 16 9.87 -2.40 17.66
N ASN A 17 10.49 -3.43 18.23
CA ASN A 17 9.83 -4.39 19.11
C ASN A 17 10.27 -4.19 20.56
N GLN A 18 9.36 -4.42 21.51
CA GLN A 18 9.72 -4.39 22.93
C GLN A 18 10.57 -5.60 23.26
N ALA A 19 11.68 -5.37 23.98
CA ALA A 19 12.54 -6.42 24.49
C ALA A 19 12.19 -6.74 25.96
N PRO A 20 12.65 -7.89 26.49
CA PRO A 20 12.39 -8.27 27.88
C PRO A 20 12.90 -7.21 28.88
N LYS A 21 12.03 -6.80 29.80
CA LYS A 21 12.36 -5.77 30.81
C LYS A 21 13.38 -6.29 31.81
N GLN A 22 14.44 -5.52 32.02
CA GLN A 22 15.41 -5.80 33.08
C GLN A 22 14.87 -5.31 34.42
N ARG A 23 15.05 -6.11 35.48
CA ARG A 23 14.51 -5.78 36.82
C ARG A 23 15.62 -5.29 37.75
N ARG A 24 15.42 -4.11 38.33
CA ARG A 24 16.18 -3.57 39.46
C ARG A 24 15.24 -3.29 40.63
N ARG A 25 15.80 -3.13 41.82
CA ARG A 25 15.06 -2.78 43.04
C ARG A 25 15.36 -1.35 43.43
N THR A 26 14.35 -0.63 43.86
CA THR A 26 14.48 0.69 44.50
C THR A 26 13.97 0.60 45.92
N TYR A 27 14.83 0.95 46.86
CA TYR A 27 14.48 1.04 48.28
C TYR A 27 13.71 2.33 48.54
N ARG A 28 12.60 2.23 49.26
CA ARG A 28 11.68 3.32 49.58
C ARG A 28 11.50 3.39 51.10
N ALA A 29 10.92 4.49 51.59
CA ALA A 29 10.57 4.65 52.99
C ALA A 29 9.71 3.49 53.54
N HIS A 30 9.85 3.23 54.84
CA HIS A 30 9.16 2.16 55.59
C HIS A 30 9.42 0.74 55.06
N GLY A 31 10.62 0.47 54.52
CA GLY A 31 11.00 -0.87 54.05
C GLY A 31 10.30 -1.33 52.76
N ARG A 32 9.64 -0.42 52.04
CA ARG A 32 9.01 -0.73 50.75
C ARG A 32 10.08 -1.01 49.69
N ILE A 33 9.88 -2.06 48.89
CA ILE A 33 10.74 -2.40 47.75
C ILE A 33 9.89 -2.33 46.49
N ASN A 34 10.22 -1.39 45.61
CA ASN A 34 9.53 -1.22 44.32
C ASN A 34 10.43 -1.68 43.17
N PRO A 35 9.83 -2.20 42.08
CA PRO A 35 10.58 -2.49 40.87
C PRO A 35 10.93 -1.18 40.14
N TYR A 36 12.19 -1.07 39.72
CA TYR A 36 12.63 -0.13 38.70
C TYR A 36 13.02 -0.95 37.47
N MET A 37 12.21 -0.87 36.42
CA MET A 37 12.39 -1.68 35.22
C MET A 37 12.91 -0.84 34.07
N SER A 38 13.94 -1.33 33.39
CA SER A 38 14.38 -0.76 32.12
C SER A 38 13.41 -1.16 31.00
N SER A 39 13.28 -0.32 29.98
CA SER A 39 12.46 -0.57 28.78
C SER A 39 13.34 -0.70 27.53
N PRO A 40 14.01 -1.84 27.32
CA PRO A 40 14.82 -2.07 26.13
C PRO A 40 13.94 -2.36 24.89
N CYS A 41 14.51 -2.21 23.70
CA CYS A 41 13.85 -2.53 22.42
C CYS A 41 14.81 -3.22 21.43
N HIS A 42 14.23 -3.96 20.49
CA HIS A 42 14.91 -4.48 19.30
C HIS A 42 14.55 -3.59 18.12
N ILE A 43 15.56 -3.11 17.40
CA ILE A 43 15.40 -2.20 16.26
C ILE A 43 15.86 -2.93 15.01
N GLU A 44 14.96 -3.07 14.05
CA GLU A 44 15.21 -3.64 12.74
C GLU A 44 15.10 -2.53 11.70
N ILE A 45 16.15 -2.37 10.89
CA ILE A 45 16.21 -1.37 9.82
C ILE A 45 16.53 -2.10 8.52
N ILE A 46 15.68 -1.95 7.52
CA ILE A 46 15.89 -2.44 6.17
C ILE A 46 16.13 -1.25 5.27
N VAL A 47 17.27 -1.26 4.59
CA VAL A 47 17.67 -0.24 3.63
C VAL A 47 17.74 -0.91 2.26
N THR A 48 17.16 -0.27 1.26
CA THR A 48 17.13 -0.74 -0.12
C THR A 48 17.54 0.40 -1.04
N GLU A 49 18.14 0.08 -2.18
CA GLU A 49 18.37 1.08 -3.22
C GLU A 49 17.04 1.44 -3.88
N GLU A 50 16.90 2.71 -4.27
CA GLU A 50 15.73 3.17 -5.00
C GLU A 50 15.67 2.48 -6.39
N ALA A 51 14.71 1.57 -6.57
CA ALA A 51 14.53 0.89 -7.85
C ALA A 51 13.84 1.80 -8.87
N ALA A 52 14.29 1.76 -10.11
CA ALA A 52 13.60 2.41 -11.22
C ALA A 52 12.13 1.96 -11.30
N GLN A 53 11.20 2.91 -11.45
CA GLN A 53 9.77 2.60 -11.57
C GLN A 53 9.52 1.75 -12.83
N VAL A 54 9.32 0.45 -12.64
CA VAL A 54 8.84 -0.44 -13.70
C VAL A 54 7.33 -0.31 -13.77
N LYS A 55 6.81 0.17 -14.91
CA LYS A 55 5.37 0.16 -15.19
C LYS A 55 4.90 -1.30 -15.14
N ARG A 56 4.13 -1.66 -14.12
CA ARG A 56 3.27 -2.83 -14.21
C ARG A 56 2.31 -2.60 -15.36
N GLU A 57 2.22 -3.58 -16.26
CA GLU A 57 1.19 -3.57 -17.28
C GLU A 57 -0.15 -3.51 -16.54
N SER A 58 -0.98 -2.52 -16.88
CA SER A 58 -2.34 -2.47 -16.36
C SER A 58 -3.02 -3.76 -16.81
N ASP A 59 -3.64 -4.50 -15.90
CA ASP A 59 -4.62 -5.54 -16.23
C ASP A 59 -5.82 -4.87 -16.94
N ASN A 60 -5.61 -4.42 -18.17
CA ASN A 60 -6.64 -3.96 -19.09
C ASN A 60 -7.39 -5.14 -19.70
N THR A 61 -7.15 -6.36 -19.21
CA THR A 61 -8.12 -7.44 -19.23
C THR A 61 -9.25 -7.07 -18.29
N LYS A 62 -10.04 -6.05 -18.68
CA LYS A 62 -11.43 -5.96 -18.25
C LYS A 62 -11.99 -7.34 -18.54
N VAL A 63 -12.23 -8.14 -17.51
CA VAL A 63 -12.97 -9.40 -17.62
C VAL A 63 -14.31 -8.98 -18.18
N GLN A 64 -14.42 -8.99 -19.52
CA GLN A 64 -15.66 -8.66 -20.18
C GLN A 64 -16.59 -9.78 -19.77
N ARG A 65 -17.45 -9.50 -18.79
CA ARG A 65 -18.50 -10.40 -18.36
C ARG A 65 -19.18 -10.87 -19.63
N ARG A 66 -19.10 -12.17 -19.95
CA ARG A 66 -19.70 -12.74 -21.15
C ARG A 66 -21.19 -12.42 -21.12
N LEU A 67 -21.61 -11.46 -21.94
CA LEU A 67 -22.99 -11.04 -22.06
C LEU A 67 -23.74 -12.12 -22.85
N ASN A 68 -24.96 -12.44 -22.42
CA ASN A 68 -25.84 -13.27 -23.23
C ASN A 68 -26.22 -12.50 -24.52
N SER A 69 -26.47 -13.19 -25.63
CA SER A 69 -26.80 -12.63 -26.95
C SER A 69 -27.84 -11.50 -26.88
N ARG A 70 -28.88 -11.68 -26.05
CA ARG A 70 -29.94 -10.68 -25.82
C ARG A 70 -29.42 -9.38 -25.16
N GLN A 71 -28.49 -9.50 -24.23
CA GLN A 71 -27.87 -8.34 -23.56
C GLN A 71 -26.94 -7.59 -24.51
N LEU A 72 -26.20 -8.32 -25.35
CA LEU A 72 -25.34 -7.73 -26.38
C LEU A 72 -26.16 -6.92 -27.40
N ALA A 73 -27.27 -7.49 -27.89
CA ALA A 73 -28.17 -6.81 -28.83
C ALA A 73 -28.76 -5.53 -28.23
N ARG A 74 -29.23 -5.56 -26.97
CA ARG A 74 -29.73 -4.35 -26.28
C ARG A 74 -28.65 -3.28 -26.13
N LYS A 75 -27.41 -3.67 -25.77
CA LYS A 75 -26.31 -2.72 -25.64
C LYS A 75 -25.92 -2.07 -26.98
N ARG A 76 -25.99 -2.84 -28.08
CA ARG A 76 -25.78 -2.30 -29.43
C ARG A 76 -26.86 -1.30 -29.84
N LEU A 77 -28.13 -1.64 -29.61
CA LEU A 77 -29.27 -0.78 -29.95
C LEU A 77 -29.28 0.52 -29.14
N THR A 78 -28.91 0.45 -27.86
CA THR A 78 -28.80 1.64 -26.98
C THR A 78 -27.58 2.50 -27.32
N ALA A 79 -26.44 1.88 -27.66
CA ALA A 79 -25.28 2.63 -28.14
C ALA A 79 -25.56 3.33 -29.49
N SER A 80 -26.27 2.68 -30.41
CA SER A 80 -26.64 3.29 -31.70
C SER A 80 -27.63 4.44 -31.53
N SER A 81 -28.60 4.32 -30.62
CA SER A 81 -29.55 5.42 -30.36
C SER A 81 -28.88 6.61 -29.68
N GLN A 82 -27.95 6.36 -28.75
CA GLN A 82 -27.18 7.43 -28.09
C GLN A 82 -26.26 8.16 -29.07
N ALA A 83 -25.63 7.45 -30.01
CA ALA A 83 -24.80 8.07 -31.05
C ALA A 83 -25.63 8.95 -32.01
N GLN A 84 -26.84 8.51 -32.38
CA GLN A 84 -27.75 9.30 -33.22
C GLN A 84 -28.28 10.55 -32.50
N ALA A 85 -28.61 10.44 -31.22
CA ALA A 85 -29.03 11.59 -30.41
C ALA A 85 -27.90 12.62 -30.25
N GLN A 86 -26.64 12.18 -30.10
CA GLN A 86 -25.48 13.08 -30.03
C GLN A 86 -25.19 13.76 -31.36
N ALA A 87 -25.34 13.05 -32.48
CA ALA A 87 -25.16 13.61 -33.82
C ALA A 87 -26.25 14.66 -34.16
N GLN A 88 -27.49 14.43 -33.73
CA GLN A 88 -28.60 15.38 -33.91
C GLN A 88 -28.47 16.63 -33.02
N ALA A 89 -27.95 16.48 -31.80
CA ALA A 89 -27.67 17.61 -30.92
C ALA A 89 -26.53 18.50 -31.44
N GLN A 90 -25.59 17.95 -32.21
CA GLN A 90 -24.48 18.70 -32.83
C GLN A 90 -24.86 19.41 -34.14
N THR A 91 -25.97 19.02 -34.78
CA THR A 91 -26.46 19.65 -36.03
C THR A 91 -27.52 20.73 -35.80
N GLN A 92 -27.97 20.94 -34.56
CA GLN A 92 -28.95 21.96 -34.17
C GLN A 92 -28.34 23.15 -33.40
N ALA A 93 -27.00 23.25 -33.37
CA ALA A 93 -26.25 24.42 -32.95
C ALA A 93 -25.55 25.03 -34.17
#